data_AF-A0A6H0G001-F1
#
_entry.id   AF-A0A6H0G001-F1
#
_cell.length_a   1.000
_cell.length_b   1.000
_cell.length_c   1.000
_cell.angle_alpha   90.00
_cell.angle_beta   90.00
_cell.angle_gamma   90.00
#
_symmetry.space_group_name_H-M   'P 1'
#
loop_
_entity.id
_entity.type
_entity.pdbx_description
1 polymer ?
#
loop_
_entity_poly.entity_id
_entity_poly.type
_entity_poly.pdbx_seq_one_letter_code
_entity_poly.pdbx_strand_id
1 'polypeptide(L)'
;MYVDNKPEGGLVFNTWNIGSCYISSTQANGLIDTVFREYELTAQQAIKEFGIDNVSDRLRKLSETKPDTKHRFIHAIYPRDSKEVKGEEGRRLNKAMPFASVHLEVQAKHIVKEGGYNEFPCIVSRFRKLPDSFYGIGQMALALADARTCNDIVKLTLQSAELSLGGLWIAQNDGVINPHTLRIRPRSIITANSVESIKRLDTGQQVDLGLDLLNHFQAKIKRVLMSDQLTPIGSSPLTATEVTARVNTYRQQLRCCIWKTTSRMATRIIRACMGLMYEKWCITPCP
;
A
#
# COMPACT_ATOMS: atom_id res chain seq x y z
N MET A 1 3.51 2.98 10.59
CA MET A 1 3.00 2.47 11.88
C MET A 1 3.22 3.57 12.91
N TYR A 2 2.25 3.82 13.77
CA TYR A 2 2.29 4.84 14.81
C TYR A 2 2.14 4.14 16.16
N VAL A 3 2.98 4.54 17.11
CA VAL A 3 2.94 4.02 18.48
C VAL A 3 2.45 5.12 19.39
N ASP A 4 1.48 4.79 20.25
CA ASP A 4 0.97 5.71 21.25
C ASP A 4 0.76 5.00 22.59
N ASN A 5 0.62 5.78 23.64
CA ASN A 5 0.34 5.28 24.98
C ASN A 5 -1.16 5.13 25.20
N LYS A 6 -1.61 3.97 25.73
CA LYS A 6 -2.99 3.83 26.24
C LYS A 6 -3.16 4.65 27.52
N PRO A 7 -4.34 5.24 27.77
CA PRO A 7 -4.64 5.88 29.05
C PRO A 7 -4.53 4.91 30.23
N GLU A 8 -4.96 3.64 30.06
CA GLU A 8 -4.95 2.58 31.09
C GLU A 8 -3.60 1.88 31.28
N GLY A 9 -2.56 2.28 30.54
CA GLY A 9 -1.25 1.62 30.55
C GLY A 9 -1.06 0.65 29.37
N GLY A 10 0.16 0.62 28.83
CA GLY A 10 0.52 -0.16 27.64
C GLY A 10 0.59 0.66 26.35
N LEU A 11 1.18 0.06 25.31
CA LEU A 11 1.40 0.67 24.00
C LEU A 11 0.32 0.23 23.00
N VAL A 12 -0.13 1.16 22.16
CA VAL A 12 -0.98 0.91 20.99
C VAL A 12 -0.17 1.05 19.73
N PHE A 13 -0.30 0.07 18.84
CA PHE A 13 0.28 0.13 17.50
C PHE A 13 -0.85 0.32 16.49
N ASN A 14 -0.88 1.47 15.84
CA ASN A 14 -1.82 1.78 14.77
C ASN A 14 -1.10 1.78 13.42
N THR A 15 -1.69 1.12 12.43
CA THR A 15 -1.22 1.18 11.04
C THR A 15 -1.95 2.30 10.31
N TRP A 16 -1.19 3.23 9.75
CA TRP A 16 -1.75 4.32 8.94
C TRP A 16 -1.57 4.01 7.47
N ASN A 17 -2.59 4.34 6.68
CA ASN A 17 -2.51 4.24 5.23
C ASN A 17 -1.52 5.28 4.70
N ILE A 18 -0.65 4.88 3.77
CA ILE A 18 0.32 5.77 3.15
C ILE A 18 -0.35 6.88 2.35
N GLY A 19 -1.53 6.62 1.75
CA GLY A 19 -2.27 7.63 0.98
C GLY A 19 -2.77 8.81 1.81
N SER A 20 -2.94 8.61 3.13
CA SER A 20 -3.32 9.66 4.08
C SER A 20 -2.13 10.34 4.74
N CYS A 21 -0.89 9.93 4.45
CA CYS A 21 0.29 10.39 5.15
C CYS A 21 1.30 11.07 4.22
N TYR A 22 1.62 12.32 4.54
CA TYR A 22 2.80 13.00 4.03
C TYR A 22 3.99 12.74 4.95
N ILE A 23 5.14 12.38 4.38
CA ILE A 23 6.35 12.09 5.14
C ILE A 23 7.52 12.92 4.63
N SER A 24 8.33 13.43 5.55
CA SER A 24 9.52 14.21 5.24
C SER A 24 10.65 13.92 6.22
N SER A 25 11.84 14.38 5.87
CA SER A 25 13.05 14.26 6.66
C SER A 25 13.74 15.61 6.71
N THR A 26 13.98 16.10 7.93
CA THR A 26 14.73 17.34 8.17
C THR A 26 16.24 17.08 8.09
N GLN A 27 16.66 15.84 8.28
CA GLN A 27 18.08 15.44 8.35
C GLN A 27 18.61 14.95 7.01
N ALA A 28 19.86 15.32 6.68
CA ALA A 28 20.55 14.88 5.46
C ALA A 28 20.75 13.35 5.37
N ASN A 29 20.73 12.64 6.52
CA ASN A 29 20.77 11.18 6.56
C ASN A 29 19.49 10.52 5.97
N GLY A 30 18.48 11.32 5.63
CA GLY A 30 17.24 10.87 5.00
C GLY A 30 16.33 10.08 5.92
N LEU A 31 16.51 10.23 7.24
CA LEU A 31 15.72 9.62 8.28
C LEU A 31 14.41 10.40 8.50
N ILE A 32 13.29 9.70 8.42
CA ILE A 32 11.97 10.33 8.55
C ILE A 32 11.77 10.76 10.01
N ASP A 33 11.52 12.06 10.18
CA ASP A 33 11.24 12.73 11.45
C ASP A 33 9.96 13.57 11.41
N THR A 34 9.35 13.69 10.23
CA THR A 34 8.17 14.51 10.00
C THR A 34 7.08 13.70 9.31
N VAL A 35 5.88 13.69 9.88
CA VAL A 35 4.68 13.05 9.33
C VAL A 35 3.49 14.00 9.48
N PHE A 36 2.77 14.24 8.39
CA PHE A 36 1.43 14.83 8.44
C PHE A 36 0.44 13.77 8.01
N ARG A 37 -0.50 13.42 8.89
CA ARG A 37 -1.58 12.50 8.57
C ARG A 37 -2.88 13.25 8.46
N GLU A 38 -3.55 13.08 7.33
CA GLU A 38 -4.92 13.51 7.16
C GLU A 38 -5.88 12.41 7.61
N TYR A 39 -6.91 12.75 8.36
CA TYR A 39 -7.96 11.81 8.75
C TYR A 39 -9.29 12.52 8.95
N GLU A 40 -10.37 11.76 8.92
CA GLU A 40 -11.71 12.26 9.07
C GLU A 40 -12.32 11.74 10.36
N LEU A 41 -12.98 12.62 11.12
CA LEU A 41 -13.81 12.28 12.26
C LEU A 41 -15.20 12.89 12.09
N THR A 42 -16.22 12.24 12.63
CA THR A 42 -17.53 12.91 12.76
C THR A 42 -17.47 14.01 13.83
N ALA A 43 -18.35 15.00 13.76
CA ALA A 43 -18.40 16.08 14.74
C ALA A 43 -18.55 15.54 16.18
N GLN A 44 -19.36 14.50 16.37
CA GLN A 44 -19.51 13.83 17.67
C GLN A 44 -18.22 13.13 18.13
N GLN A 45 -17.52 12.42 17.23
CA GLN A 45 -16.26 11.76 17.55
C GLN A 45 -15.17 12.77 17.92
N ALA A 46 -15.08 13.87 17.18
CA ALA A 46 -14.12 14.94 17.44
C ALA A 46 -14.31 15.53 18.84
N ILE A 47 -15.56 15.80 19.25
CA ILE A 47 -15.85 16.30 20.60
C ILE A 47 -15.50 15.27 21.68
N LYS A 48 -15.81 14.00 21.45
CA LYS A 48 -15.46 12.93 22.40
C LYS A 48 -13.94 12.78 22.58
N GLU A 49 -13.17 12.98 21.50
CA GLU A 49 -11.73 12.81 21.52
C GLU A 49 -10.98 14.04 22.06
N PHE A 50 -11.43 15.24 21.71
CA PHE A 50 -10.72 16.49 22.00
C PHE A 50 -11.32 17.33 23.13
N GLY A 51 -12.57 17.06 23.50
CA GLY A 51 -13.34 17.87 24.43
C GLY A 51 -13.98 19.09 23.76
N ILE A 52 -15.11 19.54 24.31
CA ILE A 52 -15.92 20.63 23.74
C ILE A 52 -15.13 21.96 23.67
N ASP A 53 -14.26 22.23 24.64
CA ASP A 53 -13.57 23.52 24.79
C ASP A 53 -12.38 23.73 23.85
N ASN A 54 -11.82 22.64 23.33
CA ASN A 54 -10.67 22.70 22.43
C ASN A 54 -11.06 22.72 20.95
N VAL A 55 -12.34 22.59 20.65
CA VAL A 55 -12.86 22.47 19.29
C VAL A 55 -13.40 23.84 18.83
N SER A 56 -13.29 24.14 17.54
CA SER A 56 -13.75 25.43 17.00
C SER A 56 -15.26 25.65 17.18
N ASP A 57 -15.67 26.92 17.26
CA ASP A 57 -17.09 27.31 17.37
C ASP A 57 -17.95 26.72 16.23
N ARG A 58 -17.34 26.53 15.07
CA ARG A 58 -17.99 25.95 13.89
C ARG A 58 -18.32 24.47 14.12
N LEU A 59 -17.34 23.69 14.58
CA LEU A 59 -17.55 22.27 14.89
C LEU A 59 -18.49 22.08 16.09
N ARG A 60 -18.43 22.97 17.08
CA ARG A 60 -19.35 22.98 18.22
C ARG A 60 -20.80 23.10 17.74
N LYS A 61 -21.12 24.12 16.93
CA LYS A 61 -22.47 24.29 16.34
C LYS A 61 -22.89 23.14 15.41
N LEU A 62 -21.94 22.57 14.67
CA LEU A 62 -22.22 21.44 13.78
C LEU A 62 -22.54 20.16 14.56
N SER A 63 -21.95 19.97 15.74
CA SER A 63 -22.26 18.82 16.59
C SER A 63 -23.69 18.82 17.11
N GLU A 64 -24.25 20.00 17.41
CA GLU A 64 -25.63 20.16 17.89
C GLU A 64 -26.67 19.98 16.77
N THR A 65 -26.32 20.38 15.55
CA THR A 65 -27.24 20.35 14.40
C THR A 65 -27.15 19.05 13.60
N LYS A 66 -25.95 18.56 13.31
CA LYS A 66 -25.68 17.37 12.49
C LYS A 66 -24.45 16.61 13.00
N PRO A 67 -24.59 15.76 14.04
CA PRO A 67 -23.45 15.08 14.68
C PRO A 67 -22.65 14.14 13.74
N ASP A 68 -23.29 13.64 12.68
CA ASP A 68 -22.71 12.67 11.75
C ASP A 68 -21.85 13.29 10.63
N THR A 69 -21.77 14.62 10.53
CA THR A 69 -20.98 15.25 9.48
C THR A 69 -19.49 14.99 9.68
N LYS A 70 -18.82 14.50 8.65
CA LYS A 70 -17.37 14.25 8.66
C LYS A 70 -16.59 15.54 8.48
N HIS A 71 -15.57 15.72 9.31
CA HIS A 71 -14.62 16.82 9.24
C HIS A 71 -13.20 16.29 9.12
N ARG A 72 -12.39 17.02 8.33
CA ARG A 72 -10.99 16.68 8.07
C ARG A 72 -10.09 17.32 9.13
N PHE A 73 -9.22 16.50 9.70
CA PHE A 73 -8.19 16.87 10.65
C PHE A 73 -6.82 16.47 10.12
N ILE A 74 -5.79 17.23 10.51
CA ILE A 74 -4.40 16.91 10.23
C ILE A 74 -3.70 16.66 11.55
N HIS A 75 -3.09 15.48 11.69
CA HIS A 75 -2.16 15.16 12.75
C HIS A 75 -0.74 15.41 12.24
N ALA A 76 -0.13 16.50 12.68
CA ALA A 76 1.22 16.90 12.35
C ALA A 76 2.19 16.46 13.45
N ILE A 77 3.19 15.67 13.10
CA ILE A 77 4.29 15.28 13.97
C ILE A 77 5.59 15.72 13.31
N TYR A 78 6.34 16.60 13.95
CA TYR A 78 7.58 17.16 13.41
C TYR A 78 8.56 17.53 14.54
N PRO A 79 9.88 17.58 14.27
CA PRO A 79 10.84 18.04 15.26
C PRO A 79 10.66 19.54 15.51
N ARG A 80 10.65 19.96 16.79
CA ARG A 80 10.70 21.37 17.17
C ARG A 80 12.11 21.93 16.99
N ASP A 81 12.22 23.25 16.79
CA ASP A 81 13.52 23.91 16.76
C ASP A 81 14.16 23.86 18.16
N SER A 82 15.47 23.66 18.20
CA SER A 82 16.33 23.63 19.40
C SER A 82 16.11 24.82 20.35
N LYS A 83 15.67 25.97 19.84
CA LYS A 83 15.40 27.18 20.61
C LYS A 83 14.07 27.14 21.38
N GLU A 84 13.12 26.33 20.93
CA GLU A 84 11.79 26.14 21.54
C GLU A 84 11.79 25.01 22.59
N VAL A 85 12.81 24.14 22.56
CA VAL A 85 13.05 23.10 23.59
C VAL A 85 13.73 23.75 24.81
N LYS A 86 13.03 24.65 25.50
CA LYS A 86 13.46 25.22 26.78
C LYS A 86 12.52 24.75 27.87
N GLY A 87 12.95 23.74 28.62
CA GLY A 87 12.31 23.33 29.86
C GLY A 87 13.38 22.91 30.85
N GLU A 88 13.28 23.42 32.08
CA GLU A 88 14.13 22.99 33.20
C GLU A 88 14.04 21.46 33.39
N GLU A 89 15.18 20.86 33.70
CA GLU A 89 15.36 19.43 33.98
C GLU A 89 14.43 18.98 35.11
N GLY A 90 13.21 18.56 34.78
CA GLY A 90 12.30 17.99 35.79
C GLY A 90 10.82 17.98 35.43
N ARG A 91 10.34 18.87 34.55
CA ARG A 91 8.95 18.85 34.07
C ARG A 91 8.87 19.27 32.60
N ARG A 92 9.14 18.32 31.70
CA ARG A 92 8.81 18.49 30.27
C ARG A 92 7.27 18.57 30.14
N LEU A 93 6.72 19.78 30.20
CA LEU A 93 5.37 20.06 29.74
C LEU A 93 5.21 19.49 28.32
N ASN A 94 4.02 19.00 27.94
CA ASN A 94 3.75 18.47 26.58
C ASN A 94 4.23 19.41 25.45
N LYS A 95 4.29 20.72 25.73
CA LYS A 95 4.75 21.77 24.81
C LYS A 95 6.26 21.94 24.70
N ALA A 96 7.05 21.35 25.60
CA ALA A 96 8.51 21.48 25.65
C ALA A 96 9.25 20.20 25.18
N MET A 97 8.54 19.23 24.61
CA MET A 97 9.15 17.99 24.11
C MET A 97 9.76 18.17 22.71
N PRO A 98 10.85 17.44 22.36
CA PRO A 98 11.58 17.56 21.09
C PRO A 98 10.73 17.35 19.82
N PHE A 99 9.75 16.45 19.84
CA PHE A 99 8.82 16.26 18.74
C PHE A 99 7.47 16.84 19.10
N ALA A 100 6.95 17.75 18.28
CA ALA A 100 5.60 18.28 18.43
C ALA A 100 4.58 17.26 17.89
N SER A 101 3.41 17.21 18.52
CA SER A 101 2.25 16.45 18.04
C SER A 101 1.04 17.38 18.03
N VAL A 102 0.65 17.86 16.86
CA VAL A 102 -0.39 18.89 16.71
C VAL A 102 -1.55 18.33 15.90
N HIS A 103 -2.75 18.38 16.46
CA HIS A 103 -3.98 18.11 15.73
C HIS A 103 -4.62 19.43 15.30
N LEU A 104 -4.80 19.58 14.00
CA LEU A 104 -5.31 20.78 13.34
C LEU A 104 -6.63 20.47 12.67
N GLU A 105 -7.63 21.32 12.88
CA GLU A 105 -8.84 21.32 12.07
C GLU A 105 -8.58 22.06 10.75
N VAL A 106 -8.78 21.40 9.62
CA VAL A 106 -8.44 21.97 8.29
C VAL A 106 -9.30 23.18 7.94
N GLN A 107 -10.60 23.13 8.25
CA GLN A 107 -11.55 24.17 7.85
C GLN A 107 -11.41 25.44 8.69
N ALA A 108 -11.35 25.30 10.01
CA ALA A 108 -11.21 26.44 10.91
C ALA A 108 -9.76 26.92 11.09
N LYS A 109 -8.77 26.13 10.61
CA LYS A 109 -7.32 26.35 10.87
C LYS A 109 -7.02 26.49 12.36
N HIS A 110 -7.76 25.76 13.19
CA HIS A 110 -7.67 25.80 14.64
C HIS A 110 -6.88 24.61 15.16
N ILE A 111 -6.02 24.84 16.15
CA ILE A 111 -5.28 23.77 16.83
C ILE A 111 -6.17 23.20 17.91
N VAL A 112 -6.55 21.94 17.75
CA VAL A 112 -7.50 21.24 18.62
C VAL A 112 -6.79 20.50 19.75
N LYS A 113 -5.57 20.02 19.49
CA LYS A 113 -4.76 19.34 20.51
C LYS A 113 -3.29 19.59 20.24
N GLU A 114 -2.57 20.01 21.27
CA GLU A 114 -1.13 20.14 21.24
C GLU A 114 -0.51 19.18 22.26
N GLY A 115 0.32 18.28 21.77
CA GLY A 115 1.11 17.33 22.53
C GLY A 115 2.57 17.37 22.12
N GLY A 116 3.33 16.41 22.64
CA GLY A 116 4.69 16.19 22.21
C GLY A 116 5.16 14.79 22.57
N TYR A 117 6.29 14.41 22.00
CA TYR A 117 6.99 13.14 22.27
C TYR A 117 8.47 13.40 22.48
N ASN A 118 9.10 12.63 23.38
CA ASN A 118 10.55 12.60 23.54
C ASN A 118 11.26 12.01 22.32
N GLU A 119 10.65 10.99 21.71
CA GLU A 119 11.17 10.32 20.52
C GLU A 119 10.08 10.20 19.45
N PHE A 120 10.50 10.15 18.18
CA PHE A 120 9.56 10.11 17.07
C PHE A 120 8.69 8.84 17.08
N PRO A 121 7.36 8.94 17.25
CA PRO A 121 6.47 7.79 17.46
C PRO A 121 6.12 7.03 16.17
N CYS A 122 6.42 7.60 15.00
CA CYS A 122 6.05 7.01 13.71
C CYS A 122 7.18 6.13 13.15
N ILE A 123 6.94 4.84 13.04
CA ILE A 123 7.80 3.91 12.33
C ILE A 123 7.40 3.86 10.86
N VAL A 124 8.29 4.36 10.00
CA VAL A 124 8.17 4.30 8.54
C VAL A 124 9.28 3.43 7.98
N SER A 125 8.94 2.17 7.67
CA SER A 125 9.83 1.26 6.95
C SER A 125 9.70 1.49 5.44
N ARG A 126 10.84 1.55 4.76
CA ARG A 126 10.91 1.72 3.30
C ARG A 126 11.70 0.57 2.73
N PHE A 127 11.07 -0.21 1.84
CA PHE A 127 11.72 -1.36 1.21
C PHE A 127 12.91 -0.91 0.34
N ARG A 128 12.67 0.03 -0.58
CA ARG A 128 13.70 0.71 -1.36
C ARG A 128 13.45 2.22 -1.33
N LYS A 129 14.51 3.03 -1.18
CA LYS A 129 14.45 4.50 -1.25
C LYS A 129 14.95 4.94 -2.63
N LEU A 130 14.19 5.80 -3.31
CA LEU A 130 14.66 6.50 -4.50
C LEU A 130 15.49 7.72 -4.07
N PRO A 131 16.59 8.10 -4.76
CA PRO A 131 17.23 9.39 -4.54
C PRO A 131 16.19 10.52 -4.63
N ASP A 132 16.33 11.53 -3.77
CA ASP A 132 15.45 12.71 -3.68
C ASP A 132 13.96 12.46 -3.33
N SER A 133 13.56 11.21 -3.11
CA SER A 133 12.22 10.89 -2.59
C SER A 133 12.26 10.49 -1.12
N PHE A 134 11.31 11.02 -0.35
CA PHE A 134 11.07 10.58 1.03
C PHE A 134 10.34 9.23 1.08
N TYR A 135 9.63 8.87 0.00
CA TYR A 135 8.80 7.68 -0.09
C TYR A 135 9.57 6.42 -0.47
N GLY A 136 9.03 5.28 -0.03
CA GLY A 136 9.55 3.97 -0.35
C GLY A 136 8.84 3.36 -1.56
N ILE A 137 9.59 2.63 -2.38
CA ILE A 137 9.06 1.87 -3.51
C ILE A 137 9.02 0.39 -3.14
N GLY A 138 7.87 -0.25 -3.34
CA GLY A 138 7.67 -1.69 -3.13
C GLY A 138 8.21 -2.55 -4.28
N GLN A 139 8.32 -3.86 -4.08
CA GLN A 139 8.79 -4.77 -5.14
C GLN A 139 7.84 -4.84 -6.33
N MET A 140 6.53 -4.77 -6.10
CA MET A 140 5.53 -4.73 -7.18
C MET A 140 5.70 -3.53 -8.12
N ALA A 141 6.24 -2.40 -7.65
CA ALA A 141 6.46 -1.26 -8.52
C ALA A 141 7.55 -1.52 -9.57
N LEU A 142 8.51 -2.42 -9.29
CA LEU A 142 9.52 -2.87 -10.26
C LEU A 142 8.91 -3.85 -11.29
N ALA A 143 7.95 -4.67 -10.87
CA ALA A 143 7.23 -5.62 -11.72
C ALA A 143 6.00 -5.02 -12.42
N LEU A 144 5.69 -3.74 -12.20
CA LEU A 144 4.43 -3.14 -12.64
C LEU A 144 4.29 -3.11 -14.17
N ALA A 145 5.39 -2.85 -14.87
CA ALA A 145 5.41 -2.88 -16.34
C ALA A 145 5.09 -4.28 -16.87
N ASP A 146 5.77 -5.30 -16.33
CA ASP A 146 5.54 -6.70 -16.71
C ASP A 146 4.12 -7.18 -16.36
N ALA A 147 3.56 -6.72 -15.24
CA ALA A 147 2.19 -7.03 -14.85
C ALA A 147 1.15 -6.43 -15.80
N ARG A 148 1.37 -5.19 -16.28
CA ARG A 148 0.50 -4.57 -17.30
C ARG A 148 0.56 -5.34 -18.62
N THR A 149 1.77 -5.66 -19.08
CA THR A 149 1.95 -6.47 -20.30
C THR A 149 1.28 -7.84 -20.18
N CYS A 150 1.36 -8.49 -19.01
CA CYS A 150 0.67 -9.74 -18.75
C CYS A 150 -0.86 -9.58 -18.88
N ASN A 151 -1.44 -8.50 -18.34
CA ASN A 151 -2.88 -8.23 -18.47
C ASN A 151 -3.29 -8.00 -19.93
N ASP A 152 -2.46 -7.30 -20.70
CA ASP A 152 -2.70 -7.05 -22.12
C ASP A 152 -2.61 -8.34 -22.95
N ILE A 153 -1.63 -9.20 -22.67
CA ILE A 153 -1.51 -10.53 -23.30
C ILE A 153 -2.74 -11.38 -22.98
N VAL A 154 -3.17 -11.45 -21.71
CA VAL A 154 -4.37 -12.20 -21.34
C VAL A 154 -5.59 -11.70 -22.10
N LYS A 155 -5.75 -10.38 -22.22
CA LYS A 155 -6.84 -9.77 -22.98
C LYS A 155 -6.80 -10.18 -24.46
N LEU A 156 -5.63 -10.11 -25.10
CA LEU A 156 -5.46 -10.50 -26.50
C LEU A 156 -5.68 -12.01 -26.71
N THR A 157 -5.21 -12.85 -25.80
CA THR A 157 -5.41 -14.30 -25.85
C THR A 157 -6.89 -14.65 -25.72
N LEU A 158 -7.63 -13.98 -24.83
CA LEU A 158 -9.08 -14.17 -24.71
C LEU A 158 -9.82 -13.74 -25.99
N GLN A 159 -9.41 -12.62 -26.61
CA GLN A 159 -9.97 -12.18 -27.89
C GLN A 159 -9.66 -13.17 -29.02
N SER A 160 -8.44 -13.69 -29.09
CA SER A 160 -8.05 -14.72 -30.07
C SER A 160 -8.83 -16.03 -29.84
N ALA A 161 -9.02 -16.43 -28.58
CA ALA A 161 -9.86 -17.58 -28.23
C ALA A 161 -11.32 -17.37 -28.64
N GLU A 162 -11.88 -16.18 -28.43
CA GLU A 162 -13.23 -15.81 -28.89
C GLU A 162 -13.35 -15.90 -30.42
N LEU A 163 -12.38 -15.36 -31.16
CA LEU A 163 -12.33 -15.45 -32.62
C LEU A 163 -12.19 -16.91 -33.10
N SER A 164 -11.44 -17.75 -32.40
CA SER A 164 -11.27 -19.16 -32.73
C SER A 164 -12.53 -19.99 -32.45
N LEU A 165 -13.24 -19.72 -31.35
CA LEU A 165 -14.48 -20.40 -31.01
C LEU A 165 -15.65 -19.92 -31.88
N GLY A 166 -15.81 -18.60 -32.04
CA GLY A 166 -16.88 -18.00 -32.82
C GLY A 166 -16.66 -18.05 -34.33
N GLY A 167 -15.39 -18.13 -34.75
CA GLY A 167 -14.98 -18.03 -36.16
C GLY A 167 -15.14 -16.60 -36.70
N LEU A 168 -14.23 -16.19 -37.57
CA LEU A 168 -14.48 -15.05 -38.47
C LEU A 168 -15.25 -15.57 -39.68
N TRP A 169 -16.29 -14.85 -40.09
CA TRP A 169 -17.12 -15.26 -41.22
C TRP A 169 -17.05 -14.21 -42.32
N ILE A 170 -16.77 -14.65 -43.54
CA ILE A 170 -16.87 -13.84 -44.75
C ILE A 170 -18.18 -14.23 -45.43
N ALA A 171 -18.97 -13.23 -45.78
CA ALA A 171 -20.18 -13.41 -46.57
C ALA A 171 -20.05 -12.63 -47.88
N GLN A 172 -20.37 -13.29 -49.00
CA GLN A 172 -20.45 -12.63 -50.31
C GLN A 172 -21.78 -11.86 -50.41
N ASN A 173 -21.72 -10.62 -50.88
CA ASN A 173 -22.89 -9.77 -51.03
C ASN A 173 -23.62 -10.08 -52.36
N ASP A 174 -24.47 -11.10 -52.35
CA ASP A 174 -25.24 -11.60 -53.52
C ASP A 174 -26.75 -11.33 -53.40
N GLY A 175 -27.17 -10.41 -52.52
CA GLY A 175 -28.58 -10.02 -52.32
C GLY A 175 -29.48 -11.04 -51.60
N VAL A 176 -29.12 -12.33 -51.58
CA VAL A 176 -29.84 -13.39 -50.87
C VAL A 176 -29.51 -13.42 -49.37
N ILE A 177 -28.28 -13.09 -49.01
CA ILE A 177 -27.80 -13.08 -47.63
C ILE A 177 -27.61 -11.64 -47.17
N ASN A 178 -28.28 -11.26 -46.08
CA ASN A 178 -28.05 -9.98 -45.40
C ASN A 178 -27.14 -10.18 -44.17
N PRO A 179 -25.88 -9.69 -44.20
CA PRO A 179 -24.96 -9.81 -43.07
C PRO A 179 -25.47 -9.20 -41.76
N HIS A 180 -26.34 -8.18 -41.82
CA HIS A 180 -26.85 -7.50 -40.62
C HIS A 180 -27.95 -8.28 -39.88
N THR A 181 -28.66 -9.17 -40.58
CA THR A 181 -29.76 -9.97 -39.99
C THR A 181 -29.36 -11.42 -39.71
N LEU A 182 -28.28 -11.89 -40.34
CA LEU A 182 -27.78 -13.25 -40.22
C LEU A 182 -27.31 -13.54 -38.78
N ARG A 183 -27.88 -14.58 -38.16
CA ARG A 183 -27.47 -15.09 -36.84
C ARG A 183 -27.02 -16.53 -36.97
N ILE A 184 -25.72 -16.76 -36.77
CA ILE A 184 -25.14 -18.10 -36.80
C ILE A 184 -25.36 -18.73 -35.43
N ARG A 185 -26.16 -19.80 -35.37
CA ARG A 185 -26.46 -20.57 -34.15
C ARG A 185 -26.24 -22.06 -34.40
N PRO A 186 -25.89 -22.85 -33.36
CA PRO A 186 -25.91 -24.30 -33.49
C PRO A 186 -27.29 -24.79 -33.97
N ARG A 187 -27.32 -25.75 -34.91
CA ARG A 187 -28.55 -26.36 -35.50
C ARG A 187 -29.46 -25.42 -36.34
N SER A 188 -29.03 -24.22 -36.72
CA SER A 188 -29.81 -23.39 -37.67
C SER A 188 -29.51 -23.73 -39.14
N ILE A 189 -30.55 -23.80 -39.97
CA ILE A 189 -30.41 -23.92 -41.43
C ILE A 189 -30.18 -22.52 -42.02
N ILE A 190 -29.07 -22.34 -42.74
CA ILE A 190 -28.74 -21.09 -43.43
C ILE A 190 -29.01 -21.28 -44.92
N THR A 191 -29.84 -20.41 -45.51
CA THR A 191 -30.13 -20.44 -46.95
C THR A 191 -29.09 -19.59 -47.68
N ALA A 192 -28.39 -20.18 -48.64
CA ALA A 192 -27.33 -19.53 -49.41
C ALA A 192 -27.41 -19.97 -50.88
N ASN A 193 -26.99 -19.10 -51.80
CA ASN A 193 -26.95 -19.41 -53.23
C ASN A 193 -25.84 -20.42 -53.55
N SER A 194 -24.67 -20.25 -52.92
CA SER A 194 -23.53 -21.18 -53.00
C SER A 194 -23.00 -21.49 -51.60
N VAL A 195 -22.34 -22.64 -51.46
CA VAL A 195 -21.62 -23.02 -50.23
C VAL A 195 -20.46 -22.06 -49.93
N GLU A 196 -19.94 -21.37 -50.95
CA GLU A 196 -18.90 -20.36 -50.82
C GLU A 196 -19.44 -18.99 -50.38
N SER A 197 -20.77 -18.77 -50.45
CA SER A 197 -21.38 -17.48 -50.12
C SER A 197 -21.21 -17.12 -48.64
N ILE A 198 -21.01 -18.09 -47.74
CA ILE A 198 -20.63 -17.88 -46.33
C ILE A 198 -19.52 -18.87 -45.99
N LYS A 199 -18.32 -18.35 -45.70
CA LYS A 199 -17.16 -19.17 -45.35
C LYS A 199 -16.50 -18.66 -44.08
N ARG A 200 -16.10 -19.58 -43.21
CA ARG A 200 -15.24 -19.24 -42.07
C ARG A 200 -13.85 -18.85 -42.61
N LEU A 201 -13.42 -17.64 -42.30
CA LEU A 201 -12.03 -17.24 -42.46
C LEU A 201 -11.25 -17.87 -41.32
N ASP A 202 -10.55 -18.96 -41.62
CA ASP A 202 -9.63 -19.54 -40.66
C ASP A 202 -8.34 -18.71 -40.65
N THR A 203 -8.28 -17.77 -39.72
CA THR A 203 -7.01 -17.15 -39.37
C THR A 203 -6.22 -18.23 -38.63
N GLY A 204 -5.23 -18.83 -39.29
CA GLY A 204 -4.37 -19.91 -38.74
C GLY A 204 -3.53 -19.47 -37.54
N GLN A 205 -4.17 -18.97 -36.48
CA GLN A 205 -3.54 -18.39 -35.31
C GLN A 205 -3.26 -19.46 -34.26
N GLN A 206 -2.00 -19.47 -33.83
CA GLN A 206 -1.53 -20.28 -32.71
C GLN A 206 -1.84 -19.55 -31.40
N VAL A 207 -2.87 -20.01 -30.69
CA VAL A 207 -3.17 -19.61 -29.30
C VAL A 207 -1.97 -19.91 -28.38
N ASP A 208 -1.15 -20.89 -28.74
CA ASP A 208 0.02 -21.35 -27.99
C ASP A 208 1.08 -20.26 -27.75
N LEU A 209 1.32 -19.35 -28.71
CA LEU A 209 2.28 -18.26 -28.53
C LEU A 209 1.87 -17.33 -27.37
N GLY A 210 0.57 -17.12 -27.18
CA GLY A 210 0.03 -16.31 -26.09
C GLY A 210 0.29 -16.93 -24.73
N LEU A 211 0.21 -18.26 -24.61
CA LEU A 211 0.50 -19.00 -23.39
C LEU A 211 1.99 -18.97 -23.04
N ASP A 212 2.87 -19.12 -24.03
CA ASP A 212 4.32 -19.09 -23.82
C ASP A 212 4.81 -17.71 -23.35
N LEU A 213 4.32 -16.63 -23.99
CA LEU A 213 4.62 -15.26 -23.57
C LEU A 213 4.08 -14.98 -22.16
N LEU A 214 2.87 -15.44 -21.85
CA LEU A 214 2.28 -15.33 -20.52
C LEU A 214 3.15 -16.03 -19.46
N ASN A 215 3.59 -17.26 -19.72
CA ASN A 215 4.48 -18.00 -18.83
C ASN A 215 5.82 -17.28 -18.63
N HIS A 216 6.39 -16.71 -19.69
CA HIS A 216 7.62 -15.92 -19.64
C HIS A 216 7.47 -14.70 -18.71
N PHE A 217 6.42 -13.89 -18.90
CA PHE A 217 6.19 -12.71 -18.07
C PHE A 217 5.84 -13.07 -16.62
N GLN A 218 5.06 -14.14 -16.41
CA GLN A 218 4.79 -14.64 -15.06
C GLN A 218 6.06 -15.09 -14.34
N ALA A 219 6.97 -15.79 -15.03
CA ALA A 219 8.26 -16.18 -14.47
C ALA A 219 9.10 -14.94 -14.10
N LYS A 220 9.10 -13.90 -14.95
CA LYS A 220 9.77 -12.63 -14.68
C LYS A 220 9.20 -11.94 -13.42
N ILE A 221 7.87 -11.87 -13.30
CA ILE A 221 7.20 -11.31 -12.11
C ILE A 221 7.56 -12.12 -10.86
N LYS A 222 7.51 -13.46 -10.91
CA LYS A 222 7.88 -14.34 -9.79
C LYS A 222 9.32 -14.12 -9.33
N ARG A 223 10.25 -13.92 -10.26
CA ARG A 223 11.66 -13.60 -9.94
C ARG A 223 11.81 -12.25 -9.26
N VAL A 224 11.14 -11.20 -9.76
CA VAL A 224 11.16 -9.87 -9.14
C VAL A 224 10.58 -9.89 -7.73
N LEU A 225 9.54 -10.69 -7.51
CA LEU A 225 8.91 -10.87 -6.19
C LEU A 225 9.60 -11.89 -5.29
N MET A 226 10.69 -12.50 -5.75
CA MET A 226 11.45 -13.51 -5.01
C MET A 226 10.60 -14.75 -4.65
N SER A 227 9.49 -14.97 -5.34
CA SER A 227 8.59 -16.12 -5.13
C SER A 227 9.18 -17.42 -5.67
N ASP A 228 10.07 -17.32 -6.66
CA ASP A 228 10.74 -18.47 -7.30
C ASP A 228 11.82 -19.11 -6.38
N GLN A 229 12.15 -18.44 -5.28
CA GLN A 229 13.16 -18.89 -4.32
C GLN A 229 12.58 -19.82 -3.26
N LEU A 230 11.28 -20.12 -3.26
CA LEU A 230 10.67 -21.07 -2.31
C LEU A 230 10.49 -22.42 -2.99
N THR A 231 10.94 -23.50 -2.35
CA THR A 231 10.80 -24.85 -2.89
C THR A 231 9.34 -25.15 -3.25
N PRO A 232 9.04 -25.74 -4.42
CA PRO A 232 7.73 -26.30 -4.68
C PRO A 232 7.38 -27.30 -3.58
N ILE A 233 6.16 -27.22 -3.03
CA ILE A 233 5.67 -28.02 -1.88
C ILE A 233 5.60 -29.54 -2.19
N GLY A 234 6.03 -30.01 -3.37
CA GLY A 234 5.89 -31.38 -3.84
C GLY A 234 7.18 -32.12 -4.23
N SER A 235 8.38 -31.60 -3.95
CA SER A 235 9.59 -32.43 -4.14
C SER A 235 9.70 -33.48 -3.03
N SER A 236 10.03 -34.72 -3.38
CA SER A 236 10.38 -35.88 -2.53
C SER A 236 10.87 -35.50 -1.12
N PRO A 237 10.56 -36.26 -0.04
CA PRO A 237 10.97 -35.91 1.33
C PRO A 237 12.46 -35.56 1.36
N LEU A 238 12.73 -34.27 1.57
CA LEU A 238 14.07 -33.71 1.50
C LEU A 238 14.88 -34.24 2.69
N THR A 239 16.13 -34.61 2.44
CA THR A 239 17.05 -35.00 3.52
C THR A 239 17.34 -33.79 4.42
N ALA A 240 17.55 -34.02 5.72
CA ALA A 240 17.73 -32.93 6.70
C ALA A 240 18.92 -31.99 6.35
N THR A 241 19.96 -32.53 5.72
CA THR A 241 21.13 -31.77 5.26
C THR A 241 20.80 -30.91 4.05
N GLU A 242 20.02 -31.43 3.10
CA GLU A 242 19.56 -30.68 1.94
C GLU A 242 18.63 -29.53 2.35
N VAL A 243 17.71 -29.76 3.30
CA VAL A 243 16.87 -28.69 3.86
C VAL A 243 17.73 -27.58 4.46
N THR A 244 18.76 -27.94 5.23
CA THR A 244 19.66 -26.97 5.86
C THR A 244 20.47 -26.17 4.83
N ALA A 245 21.01 -26.84 3.81
CA ALA A 245 21.74 -26.20 2.72
C ALA A 245 20.85 -25.24 1.91
N ARG A 246 19.59 -25.62 1.64
CA ARG A 246 18.61 -24.76 0.95
C ARG A 246 18.24 -23.55 1.80
N VAL A 247 17.94 -23.72 3.08
CA VAL A 247 17.65 -22.61 4.00
C VAL A 247 18.81 -21.61 4.05
N ASN A 248 20.05 -22.08 4.04
CA ASN A 248 21.24 -21.21 4.01
C ASN A 248 21.34 -20.42 2.70
N THR A 249 21.07 -21.05 1.56
CA THR A 249 21.03 -20.39 0.25
C THR A 249 19.96 -19.29 0.22
N TYR A 250 18.76 -19.57 0.74
CA TYR A 250 17.66 -18.60 0.81
C TYR A 250 17.97 -17.43 1.72
N ARG A 251 18.57 -17.70 2.89
CA ARG A 251 19.07 -16.65 3.77
C ARG A 251 20.06 -15.78 3.02
N GLN A 252 21.02 -16.34 2.30
CA GLN A 252 22.02 -15.55 1.57
C GLN A 252 21.39 -14.64 0.50
N GLN A 253 20.39 -15.13 -0.24
CA GLN A 253 19.69 -14.37 -1.28
C GLN A 253 18.78 -13.26 -0.70
N LEU A 254 18.00 -13.58 0.34
CA LEU A 254 17.03 -12.65 0.93
C LEU A 254 17.63 -11.70 1.98
N ARG A 255 18.84 -12.01 2.50
CA ARG A 255 19.47 -11.31 3.62
C ARG A 255 19.53 -9.82 3.40
N CYS A 256 19.99 -9.33 2.25
CA CYS A 256 20.17 -7.90 2.04
C CYS A 256 18.85 -7.11 2.09
N CYS A 257 17.77 -7.69 1.55
CA CYS A 257 16.46 -7.05 1.47
C CYS A 257 15.75 -7.08 2.83
N ILE A 258 15.73 -8.24 3.47
CA ILE A 258 15.14 -8.41 4.81
C ILE A 258 15.92 -7.57 5.82
N TRP A 259 17.25 -7.62 5.80
CA TRP A 259 18.10 -6.88 6.73
C TRP A 259 17.83 -5.38 6.70
N LYS A 260 17.78 -4.76 5.51
CA LYS A 260 17.52 -3.31 5.40
C LYS A 260 16.15 -2.92 5.96
N THR A 261 15.14 -3.75 5.75
CA THR A 261 13.78 -3.48 6.22
C THR A 261 13.69 -3.72 7.74
N THR A 262 14.16 -4.87 8.20
CA THR A 262 14.10 -5.28 9.62
C THR A 262 14.99 -4.41 10.50
N SER A 263 16.24 -4.13 10.13
CA SER A 263 17.13 -3.27 10.93
C SER A 263 16.54 -1.88 11.13
N ARG A 264 16.06 -1.23 10.06
CA ARG A 264 15.43 0.10 10.13
C ARG A 264 14.16 0.08 10.96
N MET A 265 13.32 -0.94 10.79
CA MET A 265 12.05 -1.06 11.50
C MET A 265 12.25 -1.39 12.97
N ALA A 266 13.06 -2.39 13.29
CA ALA A 266 13.31 -2.85 14.65
C ALA A 266 13.96 -1.75 15.51
N THR A 267 15.01 -1.09 15.01
CA THR A 267 15.63 0.02 15.75
C THR A 267 14.65 1.16 15.99
N ARG A 268 13.74 1.45 15.05
CA ARG A 268 12.71 2.48 15.20
C ARG A 268 11.64 2.09 16.23
N ILE A 269 11.19 0.84 16.19
CA ILE A 269 10.20 0.32 17.13
C ILE A 269 10.77 0.36 18.55
N ILE A 270 11.98 -0.19 18.74
CA ILE A 270 12.61 -0.25 20.07
C ILE A 270 12.78 1.15 20.63
N ARG A 271 13.30 2.09 19.82
CA ARG A 271 13.44 3.50 20.20
C ARG A 271 12.08 4.08 20.61
N ALA A 272 11.13 4.16 19.70
CA ALA A 272 9.80 4.73 19.98
C ALA A 272 9.12 4.11 21.21
N CYS A 273 9.18 2.79 21.40
CA CYS A 273 8.63 2.12 22.57
C CYS A 273 9.36 2.52 23.86
N MET A 274 10.69 2.54 23.87
CA MET A 274 11.47 2.96 25.04
C MET A 274 11.22 4.42 25.40
N GLY A 275 11.19 5.32 24.41
CA GLY A 275 10.88 6.73 24.63
C GLY A 275 9.52 6.95 25.28
N LEU A 276 8.48 6.25 24.80
CA LEU A 276 7.13 6.32 25.37
C LEU A 276 7.01 5.69 26.76
N MET A 277 7.75 4.60 27.02
CA MET A 277 7.77 3.94 28.33
C MET A 277 8.53 4.76 29.38
N TYR A 278 9.56 5.50 28.97
CA TYR A 278 10.31 6.40 29.85
C TYR A 278 9.43 7.58 30.33
N GLU A 279 8.59 8.13 29.45
CA GLU A 279 7.63 9.20 29.80
C GLU A 279 6.65 8.79 30.91
N LYS A 280 6.21 7.52 30.91
CA LYS A 280 5.27 6.99 31.91
C LYS A 280 5.94 6.40 33.15
N TRP A 281 7.27 6.56 33.31
CA TRP A 281 8.05 5.98 34.41
C TRP A 281 7.89 4.46 34.56
N CYS A 282 7.52 3.75 33.48
CA CYS A 282 7.39 2.30 33.50
C CYS A 282 8.75 1.59 33.49
N ILE A 283 9.82 2.31 33.16
CA ILE A 283 11.20 1.83 33.16
C ILE A 283 12.00 2.74 34.07
N THR A 284 12.64 2.19 35.09
CA THR A 284 13.61 2.92 35.92
C THR A 284 14.87 3.20 35.08
N PRO A 285 15.47 4.39 35.17
CA PRO A 285 16.77 4.63 34.54
C PRO A 285 17.77 3.57 35.04
N CYS A 286 18.58 3.06 34.11
CA CYS A 286 19.68 2.15 34.46
C CYS A 286 20.62 2.90 35.43
N PRO A 287 21.13 2.24 36.48
CA PRO A 287 22.07 2.86 37.43
C PRO A 287 23.35 3.35 36.76
#